data_AF-A0A926FGQ1-F1
#
_entry.id   AF-A0A926FGQ1-F1
#
_cell.length_a   1.000
_cell.length_b   1.000
_cell.length_c   1.000
_cell.angle_alpha   90.00
_cell.angle_beta   90.00
_cell.angle_gamma   90.00
#
_symmetry.space_group_name_H-M   'P 1'
#
loop_
_entity.id
_entity.type
_entity.pdbx_description
1 polymer ?
#
loop_
_entity_poly.entity_id
_entity_poly.type
_entity_poly.pdbx_seq_one_letter_code
_entity_poly.pdbx_strand_id
1 'polypeptide(L)' 'MKLRHPAVTLSALALWAVPTLASAVIFTVTNTNDSGAGSLRQAILDANGMGGTDDIVFAIPGSRAGCSYSSGFSWRASR' A
#
# COMPACT_ATOMS: atom_id res chain seq x y z
N MET A 1 20.33 18.01 -63.21
CA MET A 1 21.01 17.39 -62.04
C MET A 1 19.96 17.00 -61.02
N LYS A 2 19.70 15.70 -60.86
CA LYS A 2 18.72 15.15 -59.90
C LYS A 2 19.30 15.28 -58.49
N LEU A 3 18.79 16.24 -57.72
CA LEU A 3 19.02 16.32 -56.28
C LEU A 3 18.45 15.04 -55.65
N ARG A 4 19.32 14.29 -54.97
CA ARG A 4 19.00 13.01 -54.34
C ARG A 4 18.33 13.33 -53.00
N HIS A 5 17.20 12.69 -52.70
CA HIS A 5 16.41 12.89 -51.47
C HIS A 5 17.30 12.89 -50.20
N PRO A 6 17.20 13.88 -49.30
CA PRO A 6 17.81 13.77 -47.98
C PRO A 6 17.07 12.67 -47.21
N ALA A 7 17.82 11.68 -46.75
CA ALA A 7 17.30 10.57 -45.97
C ALA A 7 16.59 11.10 -44.71
N VAL A 8 15.26 11.16 -44.77
CA VAL A 8 14.42 11.24 -43.57
C VAL A 8 14.51 9.86 -42.92
N THR A 9 15.54 9.64 -42.12
CA THR A 9 15.63 8.46 -41.26
C THR A 9 14.64 8.63 -40.11
N LEU A 10 13.45 8.05 -40.27
CA LEU A 10 12.51 7.73 -39.19
C LEU A 10 13.19 6.75 -38.21
N SER A 11 14.04 7.22 -37.30
CA SER A 11 14.36 6.44 -36.10
C SER A 11 13.34 6.81 -35.04
N ALA A 12 12.32 5.96 -34.91
CA ALA A 12 11.48 5.91 -33.74
C ALA A 12 12.40 5.77 -32.51
N LEU A 13 12.47 6.82 -31.69
CA LEU A 13 13.11 6.76 -30.39
C LEU A 13 12.22 5.88 -29.51
N ALA A 14 12.42 4.57 -29.55
CA ALA A 14 11.83 3.65 -28.61
C ALA A 14 12.39 3.99 -27.22
N LEU A 15 11.63 4.74 -26.41
CA LEU A 15 11.87 4.85 -24.97
C LEU A 15 11.75 3.42 -24.41
N TRP A 16 12.88 2.76 -24.18
CA TRP A 16 12.89 1.56 -23.35
C TRP A 16 12.43 1.99 -21.97
N ALA A 17 11.32 1.42 -21.51
CA ALA A 17 10.79 1.68 -20.19
C ALA A 17 11.92 1.42 -19.18
N VAL A 18 12.31 2.46 -18.44
CA VAL A 18 13.23 2.32 -17.32
C VAL A 18 12.45 1.54 -16.25
N PRO A 19 12.86 0.31 -15.88
CA PRO A 19 12.22 -0.37 -14.76
C PRO A 19 12.48 0.48 -13.51
N THR A 20 11.42 1.02 -12.92
CA THR A 20 11.48 1.67 -11.62
C THR A 20 11.64 0.57 -10.57
N LEU A 21 12.74 0.59 -9.82
CA LEU A 21 12.81 -0.23 -8.61
C LEU A 21 11.77 0.31 -7.62
N ALA A 22 10.63 -0.38 -7.52
CA ALA A 22 9.70 -0.15 -6.43
C ALA A 22 10.32 -0.74 -5.16
N SER A 23 10.57 0.12 -4.17
CA SER A 23 10.96 -0.32 -2.83
C SER A 23 9.69 -0.52 -2.01
N ALA A 24 9.51 -1.71 -1.46
CA ALA A 24 8.45 -1.94 -0.48
C ALA A 24 8.81 -1.23 0.83
N VAL A 25 7.87 -0.45 1.37
CA VAL A 25 7.99 0.20 2.68
C VAL A 25 7.08 -0.49 3.69
N ILE A 26 7.54 -0.60 4.93
CA ILE A 26 6.76 -1.13 6.05
C ILE A 26 6.24 0.02 6.89
N PHE A 27 4.91 0.17 6.97
CA PHE A 27 4.23 1.13 7.83
C PHE A 27 3.71 0.43 9.08
N THR A 28 4.25 0.80 10.24
CA THR A 28 3.88 0.14 11.51
C THR A 28 2.78 0.91 12.24
N VAL A 29 1.66 0.24 12.50
CA VAL A 29 0.57 0.75 13.33
C VAL A 29 0.85 0.38 14.79
N THR A 30 0.95 1.39 15.66
CA THR A 30 1.33 1.24 17.08
C THR A 30 0.25 1.65 18.06
N ASN A 31 -0.83 2.29 17.60
CA ASN A 31 -1.96 2.69 18.45
C ASN A 31 -3.31 2.52 17.74
N THR A 32 -4.37 2.55 18.53
CA THR A 32 -5.76 2.35 18.07
C THR A 32 -6.51 3.67 17.86
N ASN A 33 -5.83 4.81 17.82
CA ASN A 33 -6.48 6.09 17.57
C ASN A 33 -6.91 6.18 16.10
N ASP A 34 -7.99 6.92 15.81
CA ASP A 34 -8.46 7.11 14.42
C ASP A 34 -7.54 8.03 13.60
N SER A 35 -6.70 8.83 14.27
CA SER A 35 -5.81 9.81 13.65
C SER A 35 -4.51 10.02 14.43
N GLY A 36 -3.55 10.67 13.78
CA GLY A 36 -2.23 10.97 14.34
C GLY A 36 -1.17 9.91 14.01
N ALA A 37 0.08 10.20 14.39
CA ALA A 37 1.22 9.32 14.14
C ALA A 37 0.99 7.92 14.74
N GLY A 38 1.33 6.87 13.98
CA GLY A 38 1.18 5.47 14.38
C GLY A 38 -0.26 4.92 14.34
N SER A 39 -1.24 5.71 13.87
CA SER A 39 -2.61 5.24 13.59
C SER A 39 -2.71 4.52 12.24
N LEU A 40 -3.75 3.69 12.09
CA LEU A 40 -4.04 3.03 10.81
C LEU A 40 -4.35 4.02 9.70
N ARG A 41 -5.10 5.10 10.00
CA ARG A 41 -5.43 6.12 9.01
C ARG A 41 -4.18 6.80 8.46
N GLN A 42 -3.22 7.13 9.34
CA GLN A 42 -1.94 7.70 8.90
C GLN A 42 -1.14 6.70 8.05
N ALA A 43 -1.03 5.43 8.48
CA ALA A 43 -0.31 4.40 7.74
C ALA A 43 -0.86 4.18 6.31
N ILE A 44 -2.18 4.24 6.14
CA ILE A 44 -2.82 4.13 4.81
C ILE A 44 -2.52 5.36 3.95
N LEU A 45 -2.54 6.56 4.52
CA LEU A 45 -2.20 7.78 3.78
C LEU A 45 -0.75 7.75 3.31
N ASP A 46 0.17 7.32 4.17
CA ASP A 46 1.59 7.20 3.84
C ASP A 46 1.81 6.13 2.77
N ALA A 47 1.21 4.94 2.90
CA ALA A 47 1.29 3.88 1.90
C ALA A 47 0.72 4.29 0.54
N ASN A 48 -0.42 4.98 0.50
CA ASN A 48 -0.99 5.48 -0.76
C ASN A 48 -0.14 6.60 -1.39
N GLY A 49 0.69 7.29 -0.61
CA GLY A 49 1.65 8.28 -1.09
C GLY A 49 2.92 7.64 -1.67
N MET A 50 3.16 6.36 -1.35
CA MET A 50 4.26 5.58 -1.91
C MET A 50 3.82 4.87 -3.19
N GLY A 51 4.74 4.74 -4.14
CA GLY A 51 4.54 3.95 -5.34
C GLY A 51 5.10 2.56 -5.16
N GLY A 52 4.31 1.52 -5.42
CA GLY A 52 4.76 0.13 -5.31
C GLY A 52 3.80 -0.74 -4.51
N THR A 53 4.33 -1.83 -3.96
CA THR A 53 3.62 -2.71 -3.04
C THR A 53 4.22 -2.51 -1.65
N ASP A 54 3.42 -1.97 -0.73
CA ASP A 54 3.83 -1.66 0.64
C ASP A 54 3.10 -2.55 1.65
N ASP A 55 3.72 -2.77 2.80
CA ASP A 55 3.16 -3.57 3.89
C ASP A 55 2.72 -2.68 5.06
N ILE A 56 1.54 -2.97 5.60
CA ILE A 56 1.06 -2.37 6.85
C ILE A 56 1.12 -3.42 7.95
N VAL A 57 1.97 -3.21 8.96
CA VAL A 57 2.22 -4.15 10.05
C VAL A 57 1.63 -3.61 11.35
N PHE A 58 0.91 -4.46 12.09
CA PHE A 58 0.32 -4.09 13.38
C PHE A 58 1.24 -4.51 14.53
N ALA A 59 1.79 -3.52 15.24
CA ALA A 59 2.56 -3.68 16.46
C ALA A 59 1.81 -3.07 17.66
N ILE A 60 0.51 -3.35 17.76
CA ILE A 60 -0.33 -2.89 18.86
C ILE A 60 -0.33 -3.98 19.95
N PRO A 61 0.21 -3.73 21.15
CA PRO A 61 0.17 -4.69 22.23
C PRO A 61 -1.29 -5.00 22.61
N GLY A 62 -1.63 -6.29 22.67
CA GLY A 62 -2.97 -6.78 22.94
C GLY A 62 -3.48 -6.36 24.31
N SER A 63 -4.15 -5.21 24.38
CA SER A 63 -4.83 -4.75 25.58
C SER A 63 -6.32 -5.00 25.44
N ARG A 64 -6.78 -6.23 25.69
CA ARG A 64 -8.14 -6.42 26.20
C ARG A 64 -8.05 -6.59 27.70
N ALA A 65 -7.82 -5.48 28.39
CA ALA A 65 -8.05 -5.43 29.83
C ALA A 65 -9.55 -5.71 30.07
N GLY A 66 -9.88 -6.93 30.48
CA GLY A 66 -11.17 -7.24 31.09
C GLY A 66 -12.25 -7.88 30.22
N CYS A 67 -11.99 -8.18 28.94
CA CYS A 67 -12.90 -9.02 28.17
C CYS A 67 -12.28 -10.42 28.00
N SER A 68 -12.76 -11.39 28.78
CA SER A 68 -12.91 -12.73 28.20
C SER A 68 -13.65 -12.53 26.86
N TYR A 69 -13.16 -13.11 25.76
CA TYR A 69 -14.11 -13.52 24.73
C TYR A 69 -15.00 -14.54 25.42
N SER A 70 -16.02 -14.06 26.13
CA SER A 70 -17.23 -14.83 26.33
C SER A 70 -17.69 -15.08 24.91
N SER A 71 -17.32 -16.23 24.34
CA SER A 71 -18.13 -16.89 23.33
C SER A 71 -19.47 -17.26 23.99
N GLY A 72 -20.17 -16.26 24.53
CA GLY A 72 -21.48 -16.30 25.16
C GLY A 72 -22.58 -16.19 24.11
N PHE A 73 -22.30 -16.56 22.87
CA PHE A 73 -23.33 -16.81 21.87
C PHE A 73 -23.72 -18.29 21.94
N SER A 74 -24.38 -18.69 23.04
CA SER A 74 -25.26 -19.85 23.00
C SER A 74 -26.60 -19.40 22.45
N TRP A 75 -26.72 -19.36 21.11
CA TRP A 75 -28.02 -19.20 20.47
C TRP A 75 -28.82 -20.50 20.69
N ARG A 76 -29.47 -20.66 21.85
CA ARG A 76 -30.51 -21.68 22.00
C ARG A 76 -31.71 -21.20 21.19
N ALA A 77 -31.95 -21.81 20.04
CA ALA A 77 -33.19 -21.63 19.29
C ALA A 77 -34.36 -22.10 20.18
N SER A 78 -35.19 -21.15 20.61
CA SER A 78 -36.48 -21.44 21.24
C SER A 78 -37.55 -21.39 20.16
N ARG A 79 -37.83 -22.52 19.54
CA ARG A 79 -39.16 -23.02 19.17
C ARG A 79 -39.05 -24.37 18.47
#